data_AF-A0A8J7G837-F1
#
_entry.id   AF-A0A8J7G837-F1
#
_cell.length_a   1.000
_cell.length_b   1.000
_cell.length_c   1.000
_cell.angle_alpha   90.00
_cell.angle_beta   90.00
_cell.angle_gamma   90.00
#
_symmetry.space_group_name_H-M   'P 1'
#
loop_
_entity.id
_entity.type
_entity.pdbx_description
1 polymer ?
#
loop_
_entity_poly.entity_id
_entity_poly.type
_entity_poly.pdbx_seq_one_letter_code
_entity_poly.pdbx_strand_id
1 'polypeptide(L)'
;MKNRIILVLILAFLSLLSGILISKMSFIGKVGITFFYDEYTIFKSWWKTGLLFFVIQMIIFGLLSFFHFENNSVFKQKIVPIIFIIIGVIGVYYTYYDFTETSHRLMKTSFHMGFYLFWIGWFISCIYYLILTKKEIEMHDFDTLYKHESQE
;
A
#
# COMPACT_ATOMS: atom_id res chain seq x y z
N MET A 1 16.40 -11.21 2.08
CA MET A 1 15.07 -11.86 1.92
C MET A 1 14.17 -11.73 3.16
N LYS A 2 14.66 -11.96 4.39
CA LYS A 2 13.85 -11.91 5.64
C LYS A 2 13.00 -10.64 5.80
N ASN A 3 13.56 -9.46 5.53
CA ASN A 3 12.84 -8.18 5.66
C ASN A 3 11.69 -8.02 4.65
N ARG A 4 11.79 -8.65 3.47
CA ARG A 4 10.75 -8.59 2.44
C ARG A 4 9.58 -9.50 2.76
N ILE A 5 9.85 -10.67 3.35
CA ILE A 5 8.83 -11.58 3.87
C ILE A 5 8.03 -10.88 4.98
N ILE A 6 8.71 -10.18 5.89
CA ILE A 6 8.05 -9.40 6.94
C ILE A 6 7.15 -8.32 6.33
N LEU A 7 7.61 -7.60 5.29
CA LEU A 7 6.77 -6.63 4.59
C LEU A 7 5.51 -7.30 4.00
N VAL A 8 5.65 -8.41 3.28
CA VAL A 8 4.51 -9.13 2.68
C VAL A 8 3.52 -9.58 3.76
N LEU A 9 4.00 -10.05 4.92
CA LEU A 9 3.14 -10.42 6.05
C LEU A 9 2.36 -9.22 6.61
N ILE A 10 3.02 -8.06 6.73
CA ILE A 10 2.36 -6.81 7.14
C ILE A 10 1.29 -6.42 6.12
N LEU A 11 1.58 -6.49 4.82
CA LEU A 11 0.61 -6.17 3.76
C LEU A 11 -0.57 -7.14 3.75
N ALA A 12 -0.33 -8.43 3.97
CA ALA A 12 -1.38 -9.43 4.10
C ALA A 12 -2.28 -9.14 5.30
N PHE A 13 -1.68 -8.83 6.45
CA PHE A 13 -2.41 -8.48 7.67
C PHE A 13 -3.27 -7.22 7.48
N LEU A 14 -2.71 -6.15 6.91
CA LEU A 14 -3.44 -4.90 6.65
C LEU A 14 -4.57 -5.10 5.65
N SER A 15 -4.37 -5.89 4.60
CA SER A 15 -5.40 -6.17 3.59
C SER A 15 -6.55 -6.99 4.19
N LEU A 16 -6.23 -7.99 5.02
CA LEU A 16 -7.23 -8.78 5.73
C LEU A 16 -8.01 -7.93 6.74
N LEU A 17 -7.33 -7.10 7.51
CA LEU A 17 -7.97 -6.18 8.47
C LEU A 17 -8.88 -5.18 7.75
N SER A 18 -8.43 -4.64 6.62
CA SER A 18 -9.20 -3.76 5.76
C SER A 18 -10.48 -4.45 5.24
N GLY A 19 -10.38 -5.67 4.72
CA GLY A 19 -11.53 -6.45 4.26
C GLY A 19 -12.55 -6.73 5.38
N ILE A 20 -12.08 -7.07 6.59
CA ILE A 20 -12.94 -7.25 7.77
C ILE A 20 -13.67 -5.94 8.10
N LEU A 21 -12.97 -4.81 8.12
CA LEU A 21 -13.54 -3.52 8.48
C LEU A 21 -14.57 -3.02 7.46
N ILE A 22 -14.29 -3.23 6.17
CA ILE A 22 -15.20 -2.91 5.06
C ILE A 22 -16.46 -3.77 5.12
N SER A 23 -16.33 -5.07 5.41
CA SER A 23 -17.48 -5.98 5.51
C SER A 23 -18.42 -5.70 6.69
N LYS A 24 -17.94 -5.00 7.73
CA LYS A 24 -18.69 -4.63 8.94
C LYS A 24 -19.62 -3.43 8.72
N MET A 25 -20.21 -3.27 7.54
CA MET A 25 -21.21 -2.22 7.26
C MET A 25 -22.46 -2.34 8.15
N SER A 26 -23.11 -1.20 8.41
CA SER A 26 -24.42 -1.13 9.08
C SER A 26 -25.49 -1.86 8.27
N PHE A 27 -26.58 -2.27 8.92
CA PHE A 27 -27.76 -2.82 8.24
C PHE A 27 -28.30 -1.82 7.19
N ILE A 28 -28.28 -0.51 7.49
CA ILE A 28 -28.63 0.57 6.56
C ILE A 28 -27.70 0.63 5.34
N GLY A 29 -26.39 0.40 5.51
CA GLY A 29 -25.42 0.36 4.40
C GLY A 29 -25.55 -0.90 3.54
N LYS A 30 -25.87 -2.04 4.14
CA LYS A 30 -26.18 -3.28 3.39
C LYS A 30 -27.42 -3.13 2.53
N VAL A 31 -28.46 -2.47 3.05
CA VAL A 31 -29.70 -2.21 2.29
C VAL A 31 -29.45 -1.16 1.20
N GLY A 32 -28.78 -0.03 1.49
CA GLY A 32 -28.46 1.01 0.50
C GLY A 32 -27.67 0.49 -0.70
N ILE A 33 -26.63 -0.32 -0.48
CA ILE A 33 -25.84 -0.91 -1.59
C ILE A 33 -26.66 -1.96 -2.37
N THR A 34 -27.54 -2.72 -1.69
CA THR A 34 -28.35 -3.76 -2.34
C THR A 34 -29.43 -3.18 -3.26
N PHE A 35 -29.91 -1.96 -3.00
CA PHE A 35 -30.94 -1.32 -3.83
C PHE A 35 -30.39 -0.34 -4.87
N PHE A 36 -29.19 0.22 -4.68
CA PHE A 36 -28.66 1.25 -5.56
C PHE A 36 -27.42 0.85 -6.37
N TYR A 37 -26.63 -0.15 -5.96
CA TYR A 37 -25.36 -0.45 -6.64
C TYR A 37 -24.95 -1.95 -6.59
N ASP A 38 -25.36 -2.74 -7.59
CA ASP A 38 -25.00 -4.16 -7.74
C ASP A 38 -23.49 -4.43 -7.86
N GLU A 39 -22.72 -3.45 -8.35
CA GLU A 39 -21.27 -3.54 -8.57
C GLU A 39 -20.44 -3.64 -7.27
N TYR A 40 -21.01 -3.28 -6.12
CA TYR A 40 -20.30 -3.22 -4.83
C TYR A 40 -20.53 -4.48 -3.96
N THR A 41 -21.13 -5.53 -4.53
CA THR A 41 -21.38 -6.80 -3.84
C THR A 41 -20.10 -7.47 -3.32
N ILE A 42 -18.94 -7.21 -3.96
CA ILE A 42 -17.63 -7.71 -3.53
C ILE A 42 -17.26 -7.19 -2.12
N PHE A 43 -17.64 -5.95 -1.79
CA PHE A 43 -17.37 -5.33 -0.48
C PHE A 43 -18.19 -5.92 0.67
N LYS A 44 -19.22 -6.72 0.37
CA LYS A 44 -19.99 -7.46 1.39
C LYS A 44 -19.21 -8.64 1.96
N SER A 45 -18.24 -9.17 1.20
CA SER A 45 -17.52 -10.39 1.54
C SER A 45 -16.10 -10.05 1.99
N TRP A 46 -15.87 -10.11 3.30
CA TRP A 46 -14.59 -9.75 3.93
C TRP A 46 -13.37 -10.41 3.28
N TRP A 47 -13.47 -11.69 2.93
CA TRP A 47 -12.37 -12.44 2.32
C TRP A 47 -12.14 -12.04 0.86
N LYS A 48 -13.19 -11.69 0.10
CA LYS A 48 -13.05 -11.24 -1.30
C LYS A 48 -12.44 -9.85 -1.36
N THR A 49 -12.91 -8.95 -0.50
CA THR A 49 -12.34 -7.60 -0.38
C THR A 49 -10.89 -7.63 0.11
N GLY A 50 -10.61 -8.41 1.15
CA GLY A 50 -9.26 -8.56 1.67
C GLY A 50 -8.30 -9.16 0.63
N LEU A 51 -8.76 -10.16 -0.13
CA LEU A 51 -7.98 -10.75 -1.22
C LEU A 51 -7.74 -9.75 -2.35
N LEU A 52 -8.76 -8.97 -2.76
CA LEU A 52 -8.62 -7.94 -3.78
C LEU A 52 -7.55 -6.91 -3.40
N PHE A 53 -7.63 -6.39 -2.17
CA PHE A 53 -6.66 -5.42 -1.67
C PHE A 53 -5.27 -6.03 -1.56
N PHE A 54 -5.17 -7.29 -1.11
CA PHE A 54 -3.90 -7.98 -1.06
C PHE A 54 -3.28 -8.16 -2.45
N VAL A 55 -4.05 -8.54 -3.47
CA VAL A 55 -3.56 -8.66 -4.85
C VAL A 55 -3.03 -7.32 -5.36
N ILE A 56 -3.74 -6.22 -5.12
CA ILE A 56 -3.29 -4.88 -5.50
C ILE A 56 -1.98 -4.53 -4.78
N GLN A 57 -1.89 -4.79 -3.46
CA GLN A 57 -0.66 -4.59 -2.68
C GLN A 57 0.50 -5.43 -3.22
N MET A 58 0.25 -6.67 -3.65
CA MET A 58 1.27 -7.54 -4.23
C MET A 58 1.74 -7.06 -5.60
N ILE A 59 0.86 -6.47 -6.41
CA ILE A 59 1.25 -5.85 -7.69
C ILE A 59 2.19 -4.66 -7.43
N ILE A 60 1.85 -3.78 -6.49
CA ILE A 60 2.70 -2.63 -6.14
C ILE A 60 4.04 -3.10 -5.58
N PHE A 61 4.01 -4.03 -4.64
CA PHE A 61 5.22 -4.63 -4.08
C PHE A 61 6.09 -5.25 -5.19
N GLY A 62 5.48 -5.98 -6.13
CA GLY A 62 6.17 -6.60 -7.26
C GLY A 62 6.81 -5.56 -8.19
N LEU A 63 6.07 -4.50 -8.55
CA LEU A 63 6.59 -3.40 -9.37
C LEU A 63 7.77 -2.71 -8.68
N LEU A 64 7.62 -2.34 -7.40
CA LEU A 64 8.70 -1.73 -6.62
C LEU A 64 9.91 -2.67 -6.50
N SER A 65 9.69 -3.97 -6.30
CA SER A 65 10.79 -4.96 -6.24
C SER A 65 11.51 -5.10 -7.56
N PHE A 66 10.77 -5.16 -8.66
CA PHE A 66 11.31 -5.30 -10.01
C PHE A 66 12.17 -4.08 -10.36
N PHE A 67 11.65 -2.87 -10.16
CA PHE A 67 12.41 -1.64 -10.40
C PHE A 67 13.58 -1.44 -9.45
N HIS A 68 13.53 -2.03 -8.25
CA HIS A 68 14.66 -2.02 -7.32
C HIS A 68 15.81 -2.91 -7.81
N PHE A 69 15.50 -4.12 -8.29
CA PHE A 69 16.52 -5.10 -8.67
C PHE A 69 17.08 -4.92 -10.08
N GLU A 70 16.23 -4.55 -11.04
CA GLU A 70 16.64 -4.48 -12.45
C GLU A 70 17.48 -3.22 -12.75
N ASN A 71 17.40 -2.20 -11.90
CA ASN A 71 18.11 -0.93 -12.11
C ASN A 71 19.36 -0.83 -11.24
N ASN A 72 20.50 -0.61 -11.91
CA ASN A 72 21.75 -0.18 -11.26
C ASN A 72 21.75 1.31 -10.92
N SER A 73 20.76 2.08 -11.38
CA SER A 73 20.69 3.52 -11.12
C SER A 73 19.97 3.81 -9.81
N VAL A 74 20.73 4.26 -8.81
CA VAL A 74 20.26 4.73 -7.51
C VAL A 74 19.15 5.78 -7.64
N PHE A 75 19.24 6.65 -8.65
CA PHE A 75 18.21 7.66 -8.94
C PHE A 75 16.86 7.01 -9.23
N LYS A 76 16.84 5.96 -10.06
CA LYS A 76 15.60 5.27 -10.43
C LYS A 76 15.01 4.48 -9.27
N GLN A 77 15.86 3.88 -8.44
CA GLN A 77 15.43 3.19 -7.22
C GLN A 77 14.78 4.14 -6.19
N LYS A 78 15.09 5.44 -6.23
CA LYS A 78 14.42 6.47 -5.40
C LYS A 78 13.19 7.09 -6.06
N ILE A 79 13.27 7.39 -7.36
CA ILE A 79 12.19 8.13 -8.04
C ILE A 79 10.92 7.30 -8.19
N VAL A 80 11.05 5.98 -8.40
CA VAL A 80 9.88 5.11 -8.58
C VAL A 80 9.03 5.06 -7.32
N PRO A 81 9.55 4.77 -6.12
CA PRO A 81 8.77 4.87 -4.89
C PRO A 81 8.14 6.26 -4.67
N ILE A 82 8.85 7.35 -5.01
CA ILE A 82 8.32 8.72 -4.89
C ILE A 82 7.10 8.93 -5.79
N ILE A 83 7.16 8.47 -7.04
CA ILE A 83 6.03 8.53 -7.97
C ILE A 83 4.83 7.76 -7.40
N PHE A 84 5.06 6.55 -6.86
CA PHE A 84 4.00 5.76 -6.22
C PHE A 84 3.44 6.42 -4.96
N ILE A 85 4.23 7.19 -4.20
CA ILE A 85 3.72 8.01 -3.09
C ILE A 85 2.80 9.10 -3.61
N ILE A 86 3.17 9.82 -4.68
CA ILE A 86 2.33 10.86 -5.27
C ILE A 86 0.99 10.27 -5.75
N ILE A 87 1.04 9.14 -6.45
CA ILE A 87 -0.17 8.39 -6.85
C ILE A 87 -1.01 8.01 -5.63
N GLY A 88 -0.36 7.53 -4.56
CA GLY A 88 -1.02 7.20 -3.30
C GLY A 88 -1.72 8.38 -2.66
N VAL A 89 -1.09 9.56 -2.63
CA VAL A 89 -1.68 10.80 -2.08
C VAL A 89 -2.90 11.23 -2.90
N ILE A 90 -2.80 11.20 -4.23
CA ILE A 90 -3.91 11.49 -5.13
C ILE A 90 -5.07 10.51 -4.90
N GLY A 91 -4.77 9.22 -4.74
CA GLY A 91 -5.76 8.20 -4.45
C GLY A 91 -6.45 8.36 -3.09
N VAL A 92 -5.70 8.73 -2.05
CA VAL A 92 -6.27 9.10 -0.73
C VAL A 92 -7.19 10.31 -0.87
N TYR A 93 -6.80 11.32 -1.63
CA TYR A 93 -7.63 12.50 -1.86
C TYR A 93 -8.97 12.14 -2.54
N TYR A 94 -8.93 11.32 -3.59
CA TYR A 94 -10.17 10.84 -4.24
C TYR A 94 -11.01 9.97 -3.31
N THR A 95 -10.38 9.12 -2.50
CA THR A 95 -11.08 8.33 -1.49
C THR A 95 -11.77 9.23 -0.46
N TYR A 96 -11.09 10.27 0.02
CA TYR A 96 -11.67 11.25 0.93
C TYR A 96 -12.83 12.03 0.31
N TYR A 97 -12.67 12.45 -0.95
CA TYR A 97 -13.71 13.15 -1.69
C TYR A 97 -14.96 12.28 -1.86
N ASP A 98 -14.77 11.02 -2.26
CA ASP A 98 -15.86 10.04 -2.39
C ASP A 98 -16.60 9.85 -1.06
N PHE A 99 -15.86 9.77 0.05
CA PHE A 99 -16.43 9.62 1.38
C PHE A 99 -17.10 10.89 1.94
N THR A 100 -16.91 12.04 1.31
CA THR A 100 -17.47 13.31 1.80
C THR A 100 -18.65 13.77 0.96
N GLU A 101 -18.57 13.61 -0.35
CA GLU A 101 -19.54 14.18 -1.30
C GLU A 101 -20.58 13.17 -1.83
N THR A 102 -20.36 11.87 -1.63
CA THR A 102 -21.28 10.84 -2.16
C THR A 102 -22.08 10.15 -1.06
N SER A 103 -22.95 9.22 -1.47
CA SER A 103 -23.69 8.34 -0.56
C SER A 103 -22.78 7.54 0.39
N HIS A 104 -21.48 7.38 0.06
CA HIS A 104 -20.50 6.71 0.90
C HIS A 104 -20.25 7.41 2.24
N ARG A 105 -20.56 8.72 2.36
CA ARG A 105 -20.51 9.47 3.63
C ARG A 105 -21.37 8.86 4.74
N LEU A 106 -22.48 8.23 4.36
CA LEU A 106 -23.42 7.62 5.31
C LEU A 106 -22.97 6.24 5.79
N MET A 107 -21.87 5.71 5.25
CA MET A 107 -21.32 4.43 5.66
C MET A 107 -20.66 4.52 7.04
N LYS A 108 -20.60 3.40 7.75
CA LYS A 108 -19.96 3.34 9.07
C LYS A 108 -18.51 3.80 9.01
N THR A 109 -18.01 4.38 10.08
CA THR A 109 -16.58 4.73 10.23
C THR A 109 -15.66 3.54 9.98
N SER A 110 -16.09 2.31 10.33
CA SER A 110 -15.30 1.09 10.02
C SER A 110 -15.05 0.90 8.53
N PHE A 111 -16.01 1.25 7.67
CA PHE A 111 -15.83 1.17 6.22
C PHE A 111 -14.72 2.12 5.75
N HIS A 112 -14.79 3.37 6.17
CA HIS A 112 -13.78 4.40 5.88
C HIS A 112 -12.38 3.96 6.35
N MET A 113 -12.28 3.47 7.59
CA MET A 113 -11.02 3.00 8.17
C MET A 113 -10.43 1.83 7.39
N GLY A 114 -11.25 0.95 6.82
CA GLY A 114 -10.76 -0.12 5.96
C GLY A 114 -10.05 0.39 4.71
N PHE A 115 -10.61 1.38 4.01
CA PHE A 115 -9.95 2.00 2.86
C PHE A 115 -8.69 2.76 3.24
N TYR A 116 -8.68 3.47 4.38
CA TYR A 116 -7.47 4.13 4.86
C TYR A 116 -6.36 3.13 5.24
N LEU A 117 -6.70 1.96 5.79
CA LEU A 117 -5.73 0.88 6.03
C LEU A 117 -5.09 0.34 4.75
N PHE A 118 -5.84 0.30 3.65
CA PHE A 118 -5.27 -0.03 2.35
C PHE A 118 -4.21 0.99 1.92
N TRP A 119 -4.50 2.29 2.03
CA TRP A 119 -3.54 3.34 1.72
C TRP A 119 -2.32 3.32 2.64
N ILE A 120 -2.49 3.00 3.92
CA ILE A 120 -1.36 2.79 4.83
C ILE A 120 -0.44 1.67 4.32
N GLY A 121 -1.00 0.53 3.88
CA GLY A 121 -0.21 -0.55 3.28
C GLY A 121 0.56 -0.11 2.03
N TRP A 122 -0.09 0.71 1.18
CA TRP A 122 0.53 1.29 -0.01
C TRP A 122 1.76 2.13 0.36
N PHE A 123 1.61 3.05 1.32
CA PHE A 123 2.71 3.91 1.75
C PHE A 123 3.81 3.14 2.46
N ILE A 124 3.48 2.13 3.27
CA ILE A 124 4.48 1.27 3.92
C ILE A 124 5.37 0.61 2.86
N SER A 125 4.80 0.10 1.77
CA SER A 125 5.59 -0.49 0.67
C SER A 125 6.53 0.54 0.04
N CYS A 126 6.05 1.75 -0.24
CA CYS A 126 6.87 2.79 -0.85
C CYS A 126 8.01 3.24 0.07
N ILE A 127 7.70 3.51 1.34
CA ILE A 127 8.68 3.94 2.35
C ILE A 127 9.72 2.85 2.58
N TYR A 128 9.31 1.59 2.63
CA TYR A 128 10.23 0.46 2.77
C TYR A 128 11.31 0.46 1.68
N TYR A 129 10.93 0.63 0.41
CA TYR A 129 11.90 0.66 -0.69
C TYR A 129 12.75 1.93 -0.69
N LEU A 130 12.22 3.08 -0.27
CA LEU A 130 13.04 4.30 -0.08
C LEU A 130 14.13 4.11 0.97
N ILE A 131 13.80 3.50 2.10
CA ILE A 131 14.76 3.23 3.19
C ILE A 131 15.77 2.17 2.74
N LEU A 132 15.33 1.13 2.03
CA LEU A 132 16.21 0.09 1.51
C LEU A 132 17.27 0.68 0.58
N THR A 133 16.86 1.50 -0.40
CA THR A 133 17.77 2.19 -1.31
C THR A 133 18.75 3.10 -0.56
N LYS A 134 18.29 3.84 0.46
CA LYS A 134 19.17 4.68 1.28
C LYS A 134 20.27 3.84 1.97
N LYS A 135 19.89 2.71 2.57
CA LYS A 135 20.84 1.84 3.27
C LYS A 135 21.88 1.22 2.33
N GLU A 136 21.49 0.84 1.12
CA GLU A 136 22.40 0.26 0.13
C GLU A 136 23.47 1.27 -0.33
N ILE A 137 23.11 2.55 -0.47
CA ILE A 137 24.07 3.63 -0.78
C ILE A 137 25.05 3.85 0.38
N GLU A 138 24.56 3.96 1.61
CA GLU A 138 25.41 4.18 2.80
C GLU A 138 26.44 3.07 2.99
N MET A 139 26.06 1.80 2.74
CA MET A 139 27.00 0.69 2.79
C MET A 139 28.05 0.76 1.67
N HIS A 140 27.65 1.11 0.45
CA HIS A 140 28.58 1.26 -0.67
C HIS A 140 29.62 2.37 -0.41
N ASP A 141 29.18 3.52 0.12
CA ASP A 141 30.07 4.65 0.44
C ASP A 141 31.02 4.32 1.61
N PHE A 142 30.57 3.54 2.60
CA PHE A 142 31.43 3.07 3.67
C PHE A 142 32.53 2.12 3.16
N ASP A 143 32.17 1.17 2.28
CA ASP A 143 33.12 0.21 1.70
C ASP A 143 34.19 0.88 0.81
N THR A 144 33.84 1.96 0.10
CA THR A 144 34.80 2.72 -0.71
C THR A 144 35.77 3.52 0.15
N LEU A 145 35.30 4.15 1.23
CA LEU A 145 36.13 4.88 2.19
C LEU A 145 37.12 3.95 2.90
N TYR A 146 36.65 2.81 3.42
CA TYR A 146 37.52 1.85 4.11
C TYR A 146 38.62 1.29 3.20
N LYS A 147 38.29 1.00 1.93
CA LYS A 147 39.30 0.55 0.95
C LYS A 147 40.37 1.60 0.70
N HIS A 148 40.01 2.88 0.65
CA HIS A 148 40.97 3.97 0.46
C HIS A 148 41.93 4.09 1.65
N GLU A 149 41.43 4.07 2.90
CA GLU A 149 42.28 4.14 4.10
C GLU A 149 43.20 2.92 4.26
N SER A 150 42.79 1.74 3.80
CA SER A 150 43.62 0.52 3.88
C SER A 150 44.81 0.47 2.92
N GLN A 151 44.92 1.44 1.98
CA GLN A 151 46.00 1.52 0.99
C GLN A 151 47.04 2.61 1.29
N GLU A 152 46.83 3.41 2.35
CA GLU A 152 47.79 4.40 2.89
C GLU A 152 48.54 3.84 4.10
#